data_AF-A0A7W8ELW7-F1
#
_entry.id   AF-A0A7W8ELW7-F1
#
_cell.length_a   1.000
_cell.length_b   1.000
_cell.length_c   1.000
_cell.angle_alpha   90.00
_cell.angle_beta   90.00
_cell.angle_gamma   90.00
#
_symmetry.space_group_name_H-M   'P 1'
#
loop_
_entity.id
_entity.type
_entity.pdbx_description
1 polymer ?
#
loop_
_entity_poly.entity_id
_entity_poly.type
_entity_poly.pdbx_seq_one_letter_code
_entity_poly.pdbx_strand_id
1 'polypeptide(L)'
;MGAVDKARRADTKQVVVVTGGPGSGKSVIALSLLGELYRQGRSALHATGSQSFTQTMRRYPGRGSTRIKNLFKYFNSFTDAEQNGMDVLICDEAHRIRETSTSRFTPAAKRTGRGQLDELLSAARVPVFLLDQHQVVRPGELGTVTGIEQYARAKGHDVRLVSLDEQFRCGGSRKYEQWVLRLLGLADGGPMEWDGDQDFHLQLAHSPQELEAYLSNKSGTARMTAGYYWPWSDPRPDDTLVNDIVIGDWTRPWNVKNDRAVGDYPPSMLWASEPNGFGQVGCVYTAQGFEYDWNGVILGPDLTVRDGQIITDRT
;
A
#
# COMPACT_ATOMS: atom_id res chain seq x y z
N MET A 1 6.48 -7.37 -21.72
CA MET A 1 7.35 -7.25 -22.92
C MET A 1 6.59 -6.93 -24.20
N GLY A 2 5.67 -7.79 -24.68
CA GLY A 2 4.96 -7.53 -25.95
C GLY A 2 4.26 -6.16 -26.07
N ALA A 3 3.75 -5.62 -24.96
CA ALA A 3 3.18 -4.27 -24.90
C ALA A 3 4.19 -3.16 -25.24
N VAL A 4 5.42 -3.27 -24.71
CA VAL A 4 6.50 -2.29 -24.91
C VAL A 4 6.99 -2.31 -26.35
N ASP A 5 7.10 -3.48 -26.96
CA ASP A 5 7.52 -3.61 -28.36
C ASP A 5 6.44 -3.13 -29.33
N LYS A 6 5.16 -3.44 -29.06
CA LYS A 6 4.03 -2.93 -29.83
C LYS A 6 3.96 -1.39 -29.76
N ALA A 7 4.02 -0.83 -28.56
CA ALA A 7 3.95 0.61 -28.33
C ALA A 7 5.05 1.39 -29.08
N ARG A 8 6.30 0.90 -29.05
CA ARG A 8 7.40 1.54 -29.79
C ARG A 8 7.27 1.38 -31.30
N ARG A 9 6.92 0.19 -31.79
CA ARG A 9 6.83 -0.07 -33.24
C ARG A 9 5.67 0.67 -33.92
N ALA A 10 4.55 0.80 -33.21
CA ALA A 10 3.34 1.45 -33.74
C ALA A 10 3.25 2.94 -33.37
N ASP A 11 4.22 3.48 -32.62
CA ASP A 11 4.16 4.82 -32.01
C ASP A 11 2.83 5.10 -31.27
N THR A 12 2.34 4.07 -30.57
CA THR A 12 1.09 4.13 -29.80
C THR A 12 1.38 4.00 -28.31
N LYS A 13 0.52 4.61 -27.49
CA LYS A 13 0.54 4.42 -26.03
C LYS A 13 -0.34 3.23 -25.66
N GLN A 14 0.19 2.33 -24.85
CA GLN A 14 -0.58 1.23 -24.27
C GLN A 14 -0.51 1.30 -22.74
N VAL A 15 -1.67 1.40 -22.10
CA VAL A 15 -1.80 1.37 -20.65
C VAL A 15 -2.03 -0.07 -20.20
N VAL A 16 -1.26 -0.52 -19.22
CA VAL A 16 -1.44 -1.83 -18.60
C VAL A 16 -1.92 -1.64 -17.19
N VAL A 17 -2.99 -2.33 -16.80
CA VAL A 17 -3.51 -2.34 -15.44
C VAL A 17 -3.45 -3.78 -14.93
N VAL A 18 -2.76 -3.97 -13.81
CA VAL A 18 -2.54 -5.25 -13.15
C VAL A 18 -3.27 -5.21 -11.80
N THR A 19 -4.17 -6.15 -11.58
CA THR A 19 -4.91 -6.29 -10.33
C THR A 19 -4.46 -7.53 -9.58
N GLY A 20 -4.48 -7.47 -8.25
CA GLY A 20 -4.28 -8.64 -7.41
C GLY A 20 -4.49 -8.30 -5.94
N GLY A 21 -4.99 -9.26 -5.17
CA GLY A 21 -5.16 -9.12 -3.72
C GLY A 21 -3.84 -8.99 -2.94
N PRO A 22 -3.88 -8.86 -1.61
CA PRO A 22 -2.66 -8.94 -0.77
C PRO A 22 -1.93 -10.27 -1.02
N GLY A 23 -0.59 -10.26 -1.08
CA GLY A 23 0.20 -11.48 -1.31
C GLY A 23 0.25 -12.01 -2.76
N SER A 24 -0.57 -11.49 -3.69
CA SER A 24 -0.59 -11.89 -5.12
C SER A 24 0.72 -11.68 -5.90
N GLY A 25 1.75 -11.10 -5.29
CA GLY A 25 3.07 -10.92 -5.91
C GLY A 25 3.20 -9.70 -6.82
N LYS A 26 2.26 -8.74 -6.77
CA LYS A 26 2.31 -7.47 -7.54
C LYS A 26 3.69 -6.82 -7.52
N SER A 27 4.22 -6.54 -6.33
CA SER A 27 5.51 -5.89 -6.17
C SER A 27 6.69 -6.72 -6.65
N VAL A 28 6.64 -8.05 -6.52
CA VAL A 28 7.65 -8.96 -7.07
C VAL A 28 7.65 -8.87 -8.59
N ILE A 29 6.47 -8.92 -9.23
CA ILE A 29 6.33 -8.76 -10.68
C ILE A 29 6.82 -7.39 -11.13
N ALA A 30 6.47 -6.33 -10.42
CA ALA A 30 6.93 -4.97 -10.71
C ALA A 30 8.47 -4.87 -10.72
N LEU A 31 9.13 -5.50 -9.75
CA LEU A 31 10.59 -5.51 -9.65
C LEU A 31 11.26 -6.38 -10.70
N SER A 32 10.73 -7.58 -10.93
CA SER A 32 11.22 -8.47 -11.99
C SER A 32 11.11 -7.79 -13.36
N LEU A 33 9.99 -7.11 -13.62
CA LEU A 33 9.78 -6.33 -14.83
C LEU A 33 10.78 -5.16 -14.94
N LEU A 34 10.98 -4.39 -13.86
CA LEU A 34 11.96 -3.30 -13.84
C LEU A 34 13.38 -3.82 -14.15
N GLY A 35 13.78 -4.91 -13.51
CA GLY A 35 15.09 -5.53 -13.71
C GLY A 35 15.29 -6.05 -15.14
N GLU A 36 14.26 -6.63 -15.74
CA GLU A 36 14.26 -7.07 -17.14
C GLU A 36 14.40 -5.91 -18.11
N LEU A 37 13.58 -4.87 -17.96
CA LEU A 37 13.62 -3.68 -18.79
C LEU A 37 14.99 -2.99 -18.72
N TYR A 38 15.55 -2.91 -17.51
CA TYR A 38 16.88 -2.36 -17.29
C TYR A 38 17.98 -3.17 -18.01
N ARG A 39 17.93 -4.50 -17.93
CA ARG A 39 18.86 -5.40 -18.65
C ARG A 39 18.78 -5.26 -20.16
N GLN A 40 17.61 -4.87 -20.69
CA GLN A 40 17.40 -4.60 -22.11
C GLN A 40 17.72 -3.15 -22.53
N GLY A 41 18.23 -2.31 -21.61
CA GLY A 41 18.54 -0.91 -21.90
C GLY A 41 17.31 -0.03 -22.16
N ARG A 42 16.11 -0.44 -21.71
CA ARG A 42 14.88 0.36 -21.80
C ARG A 42 14.84 1.40 -20.68
N SER A 43 14.32 2.59 -20.97
CA SER A 43 14.11 3.59 -19.93
C SER A 43 12.88 3.22 -19.09
N ALA A 44 13.12 2.79 -17.86
CA ALA A 44 12.08 2.35 -16.94
C ALA A 44 12.29 2.89 -15.53
N LEU A 45 11.20 3.32 -14.90
CA LEU A 45 11.16 3.74 -13.49
C LEU A 45 10.05 3.01 -12.76
N HIS A 46 10.25 2.81 -11.46
CA HIS A 46 9.22 2.38 -10.52
C HIS A 46 8.77 3.58 -9.70
N ALA A 47 7.47 3.75 -9.53
CA ALA A 47 6.87 4.82 -8.77
C ALA A 47 5.77 4.30 -7.85
N THR A 48 5.60 4.91 -6.68
CA THR A 48 4.50 4.61 -5.75
C THR A 48 4.01 5.87 -5.03
N GLY A 49 2.78 5.81 -4.51
CA GLY A 49 2.23 6.80 -3.58
C GLY A 49 2.66 6.59 -2.13
N SER A 50 3.36 5.49 -1.83
CA SER A 50 3.75 5.09 -0.47
C SER A 50 5.20 5.44 -0.13
N GLN A 51 5.37 6.22 0.94
CA GLN A 51 6.68 6.60 1.46
C GLN A 51 7.42 5.43 2.08
N SER A 52 6.77 4.67 2.97
CA SER A 52 7.34 3.48 3.60
C SER A 52 7.82 2.49 2.55
N PHE A 53 6.96 2.18 1.58
CA PHE A 53 7.26 1.23 0.51
C PHE A 53 8.48 1.67 -0.31
N THR A 54 8.51 2.91 -0.80
CA THR A 54 9.66 3.43 -1.58
C THR A 54 10.97 3.30 -0.82
N GLN A 55 10.96 3.61 0.49
CA GLN A 55 12.17 3.56 1.29
C GLN A 55 12.66 2.13 1.52
N THR A 56 11.75 1.18 1.74
CA THR A 56 12.06 -0.26 1.74
C THR A 56 12.73 -0.66 0.42
N MET A 57 12.15 -0.25 -0.72
CA MET A 57 12.70 -0.55 -2.04
C MET A 57 14.08 0.07 -2.30
N ARG A 58 14.35 1.26 -1.75
CA ARG A 58 15.68 1.90 -1.82
C ARG A 58 16.70 1.26 -0.87
N ARG A 59 16.26 0.67 0.25
CA ARG A 59 17.12 0.04 1.28
C ARG A 59 17.56 -1.36 0.87
N TYR A 60 16.65 -2.21 0.40
CA TYR A 60 16.93 -3.61 0.09
C TYR A 60 17.48 -3.77 -1.35
N PRO A 61 16.68 -3.58 -2.43
CA PRO A 61 17.18 -3.61 -3.81
C PRO A 61 18.30 -2.60 -4.12
N GLY A 62 18.25 -1.40 -3.53
CA GLY A 62 19.15 -0.29 -3.85
C GLY A 62 20.41 -0.16 -2.98
N ARG A 63 20.72 -1.16 -2.14
CA ARG A 63 21.83 -1.05 -1.18
C ARG A 63 23.16 -0.83 -1.91
N GLY A 64 23.86 0.26 -1.56
CA GLY A 64 25.17 0.59 -2.13
C GLY A 64 25.18 1.17 -3.56
N SER A 65 24.02 1.37 -4.22
CA SER A 65 23.98 1.93 -5.57
C SER A 65 22.99 3.10 -5.69
N THR A 66 23.51 4.31 -5.78
CA THR A 66 22.71 5.52 -6.06
C THR A 66 21.94 5.40 -7.36
N ARG A 67 22.52 4.74 -8.37
CA ARG A 67 21.86 4.46 -9.65
C ARG A 67 20.59 3.64 -9.47
N ILE A 68 20.63 2.57 -8.67
CA ILE A 68 19.46 1.72 -8.41
C ILE A 68 18.45 2.47 -7.53
N LYS A 69 18.89 3.20 -6.50
CA LYS A 69 18.00 4.03 -5.67
C LYS A 69 17.20 5.05 -6.50
N ASN A 70 17.83 5.60 -7.55
CA ASN A 70 17.20 6.56 -8.45
C ASN A 70 16.15 5.96 -9.39
N LEU A 71 16.07 4.63 -9.52
CA LEU A 71 15.00 3.95 -10.26
C LEU A 71 13.65 4.01 -9.53
N PHE A 72 13.66 4.23 -8.22
CA PHE A 72 12.47 4.30 -7.37
C PHE A 72 12.08 5.76 -7.10
N LYS A 73 10.90 6.16 -7.54
CA LYS A 73 10.36 7.53 -7.46
C LYS A 73 9.01 7.55 -6.72
N TYR A 74 8.53 8.75 -6.42
CA TYR A 74 7.18 8.97 -5.92
C TYR A 74 6.27 9.44 -7.04
N PHE A 75 4.95 9.24 -6.94
CA PHE A 75 4.02 9.72 -7.95
C PHE A 75 4.11 11.24 -8.21
N ASN A 76 4.31 12.04 -7.17
CA ASN A 76 4.49 13.49 -7.30
C ASN A 76 5.79 13.91 -8.03
N SER A 77 6.71 12.98 -8.29
CA SER A 77 7.95 13.24 -9.05
C SER A 77 7.70 13.42 -10.55
N PHE A 78 6.46 13.23 -11.03
CA PHE A 78 6.09 13.27 -12.44
C PHE A 78 5.19 14.44 -12.81
N THR A 79 5.05 15.43 -11.91
CA THR A 79 4.20 16.61 -12.08
C THR A 79 4.51 17.38 -13.37
N ASP A 80 5.80 17.46 -13.72
CA ASP A 80 6.36 18.16 -14.88
C ASP A 80 6.96 17.19 -15.92
N ALA A 81 6.56 15.92 -15.89
CA ALA A 81 7.10 14.93 -16.80
C ALA A 81 6.77 15.25 -18.27
N GLU A 82 7.78 15.17 -19.13
CA GLU A 82 7.61 15.27 -20.57
C GLU A 82 6.73 14.12 -21.09
N GLN A 83 5.91 14.42 -22.09
CA GLN A 83 5.05 13.43 -22.72
C GLN A 83 5.89 12.31 -23.32
N ASN A 84 5.66 11.08 -22.86
CA ASN A 84 6.36 9.88 -23.27
C ASN A 84 7.89 9.95 -23.05
N GLY A 85 8.35 10.69 -22.04
CA GLY A 85 9.77 10.87 -21.74
C GLY A 85 10.52 9.57 -21.37
N MET A 86 9.81 8.48 -21.08
CA MET A 86 10.39 7.14 -20.89
C MET A 86 9.58 6.02 -21.57
N ASP A 87 10.20 4.85 -21.74
CA ASP A 87 9.55 3.68 -22.33
C ASP A 87 8.47 3.13 -21.38
N VAL A 88 8.78 2.98 -20.09
CA VAL A 88 7.90 2.34 -19.11
C VAL A 88 7.90 3.08 -17.77
N LEU A 89 6.73 3.32 -17.21
CA LEU A 89 6.56 3.74 -15.82
C LEU A 89 5.74 2.69 -15.08
N ILE A 90 6.34 2.07 -14.07
CA ILE A 90 5.69 1.05 -13.24
C ILE A 90 5.14 1.75 -12.01
N CYS A 91 3.84 1.98 -11.97
CA CYS A 91 3.11 2.59 -10.86
C CYS A 91 2.60 1.50 -9.92
N ASP A 92 3.33 1.23 -8.84
CA ASP A 92 2.97 0.26 -7.81
C ASP A 92 2.17 0.93 -6.69
N GLU A 93 1.28 0.18 -6.03
CA GLU A 93 0.26 0.72 -5.12
C GLU A 93 -0.58 1.82 -5.80
N ALA A 94 -0.98 1.60 -7.05
CA ALA A 94 -1.69 2.60 -7.85
C ALA A 94 -3.08 2.95 -7.31
N HIS A 95 -3.64 2.15 -6.38
CA HIS A 95 -4.80 2.55 -5.58
C HIS A 95 -4.56 3.83 -4.77
N ARG A 96 -3.29 4.20 -4.52
CA ARG A 96 -2.89 5.42 -3.81
C ARG A 96 -2.78 6.68 -4.69
N ILE A 97 -3.14 6.58 -5.97
CA ILE A 97 -3.20 7.74 -6.87
C ILE A 97 -4.23 8.74 -6.33
N ARG A 98 -3.86 10.01 -6.26
CA ARG A 98 -4.70 11.11 -5.75
C ARG A 98 -5.33 11.92 -6.87
N GLU A 99 -6.31 12.75 -6.53
CA GLU A 99 -6.85 13.75 -7.46
C GLU A 99 -5.76 14.68 -8.00
N THR A 100 -4.91 15.23 -7.13
CA THR A 100 -3.78 16.10 -7.53
C THR A 100 -2.48 15.68 -6.86
N SER A 101 -1.35 15.93 -7.53
CA SER A 101 -0.01 15.79 -6.94
C SER A 101 0.39 16.97 -6.04
N THR A 102 -0.44 18.01 -5.99
CA THR A 102 -0.14 19.24 -5.28
C THR A 102 -0.60 19.18 -3.82
N SER A 103 0.18 19.80 -2.94
CA SER A 103 -0.20 20.07 -1.55
C SER A 103 -0.14 21.56 -1.28
N ARG A 104 -0.60 21.98 -0.09
CA ARG A 104 -0.44 23.37 0.37
C ARG A 104 1.01 23.87 0.34
N PHE A 105 1.98 22.96 0.40
CA PHE A 105 3.41 23.25 0.37
C PHE A 105 4.03 23.20 -1.03
N THR A 106 3.28 22.81 -2.08
CA THR A 106 3.79 22.78 -3.45
C THR A 106 3.92 24.19 -3.99
N PRO A 107 5.09 24.63 -4.49
CA PRO A 107 5.28 25.96 -5.08
C PRO A 107 4.30 26.20 -6.23
N ALA A 108 3.81 27.43 -6.38
CA ALA A 108 2.83 27.78 -7.42
C ALA A 108 3.32 27.41 -8.84
N ALA A 109 4.60 27.60 -9.13
CA ALA A 109 5.22 27.25 -10.41
C ALA A 109 5.17 25.73 -10.74
N LYS A 110 4.97 24.87 -9.74
CA LYS A 110 4.84 23.41 -9.91
C LYS A 110 3.38 22.94 -9.84
N ARG A 111 2.40 23.84 -9.77
CA ARG A 111 0.98 23.50 -9.79
C ARG A 111 0.50 23.54 -11.24
N THR A 112 0.53 22.40 -11.91
CA THR A 112 0.12 22.27 -13.33
C THR A 112 -1.39 22.27 -13.50
N GLY A 113 -2.15 22.04 -12.43
CA GLY A 113 -3.61 21.86 -12.48
C GLY A 113 -4.04 20.51 -13.08
N ARG A 114 -3.07 19.64 -13.41
CA ARG A 114 -3.33 18.30 -13.95
C ARG A 114 -3.63 17.33 -12.82
N GLY A 115 -4.45 16.32 -13.12
CA GLY A 115 -4.67 15.21 -12.19
C GLY A 115 -3.44 14.31 -12.11
N GLN A 116 -3.15 13.71 -10.95
CA GLN A 116 -1.97 12.85 -10.79
C GLN A 116 -1.98 11.67 -11.77
N LEU A 117 -3.16 11.10 -12.07
CA LEU A 117 -3.29 10.06 -13.08
C LEU A 117 -2.84 10.53 -14.48
N ASP A 118 -3.15 11.77 -14.86
CA ASP A 118 -2.75 12.36 -16.13
C ASP A 118 -1.23 12.57 -16.22
N GLU A 119 -0.62 13.00 -15.13
CA GLU A 119 0.83 13.16 -14.99
C GLU A 119 1.56 11.82 -15.16
N LEU A 120 1.11 10.77 -14.45
CA LEU A 120 1.67 9.42 -14.54
C LEU A 120 1.45 8.79 -15.92
N LEU A 121 0.25 8.95 -16.49
CA LEU A 121 -0.03 8.49 -17.84
C LEU A 121 0.87 9.18 -18.85
N SER A 122 1.11 10.49 -18.70
CA SER A 122 1.91 11.26 -19.64
C SER A 122 3.39 10.90 -19.62
N ALA A 123 3.93 10.54 -18.45
CA ALA A 123 5.36 10.31 -18.28
C ALA A 123 5.95 9.19 -19.16
N ALA A 124 5.17 8.17 -19.54
CA ALA A 124 5.70 6.98 -20.22
C ALA A 124 4.86 6.48 -21.40
N ARG A 125 5.51 5.84 -22.39
CA ARG A 125 4.84 5.16 -23.52
C ARG A 125 4.02 3.95 -23.06
N VAL A 126 4.47 3.27 -22.02
CA VAL A 126 3.75 2.16 -21.38
C VAL A 126 3.67 2.38 -19.87
N PRO A 127 2.63 3.10 -19.40
CA PRO A 127 2.30 3.14 -17.99
C PRO A 127 1.73 1.78 -17.55
N VAL A 128 2.28 1.21 -16.47
CA VAL A 128 1.85 -0.05 -15.87
C VAL A 128 1.36 0.24 -14.46
N PHE A 129 0.06 0.14 -14.22
CA PHE A 129 -0.55 0.37 -12.91
C PHE A 129 -0.78 -0.96 -12.20
N LEU A 130 -0.18 -1.16 -11.03
CA LEU A 130 -0.44 -2.30 -10.15
C LEU A 130 -1.25 -1.82 -8.96
N LEU A 131 -2.44 -2.38 -8.74
CA LEU A 131 -3.30 -1.97 -7.64
C LEU A 131 -4.10 -3.13 -7.05
N ASP A 132 -4.61 -2.89 -5.85
CA ASP A 132 -5.61 -3.70 -5.18
C ASP A 132 -6.86 -2.83 -4.94
N GLN A 133 -7.99 -3.28 -5.47
CA GLN A 133 -9.25 -2.53 -5.42
C GLN A 133 -9.85 -2.42 -4.01
N HIS A 134 -9.45 -3.31 -3.09
CA HIS A 134 -9.94 -3.33 -1.71
C HIS A 134 -9.01 -2.59 -0.74
N GLN A 135 -7.93 -1.98 -1.25
CA GLN A 135 -6.91 -1.30 -0.45
C GLN A 135 -6.93 0.24 -0.56
N VAL A 136 -8.05 0.82 -0.99
CA VAL A 136 -8.25 2.27 -0.93
C VAL A 136 -8.54 2.65 0.52
N VAL A 137 -7.68 3.47 1.13
CA VAL A 137 -7.77 3.79 2.58
C VAL A 137 -8.06 5.28 2.81
N ARG A 138 -7.58 6.18 1.94
CA ARG A 138 -7.68 7.63 2.18
C ARG A 138 -8.74 8.29 1.31
N PRO A 139 -9.53 9.22 1.87
CA PRO A 139 -10.36 10.11 1.07
C PRO A 139 -9.51 10.84 0.01
N GLY A 140 -9.98 10.85 -1.23
CA GLY A 140 -9.29 11.46 -2.37
C GLY A 140 -8.28 10.56 -3.09
N GLU A 141 -8.10 9.30 -2.66
CA GLU A 141 -7.49 8.25 -3.48
C GLU A 141 -8.48 7.85 -4.60
N LEU A 142 -8.10 8.06 -5.85
CA LEU A 142 -8.90 7.83 -7.06
C LEU A 142 -8.46 6.59 -7.84
N GLY A 143 -7.42 5.91 -7.37
CA GLY A 143 -6.83 4.75 -8.03
C GLY A 143 -7.78 3.56 -8.02
N THR A 144 -8.63 3.46 -9.03
CA THR A 144 -9.51 2.30 -9.26
C THR A 144 -9.27 1.77 -10.66
N VAL A 145 -9.52 0.47 -10.86
CA VAL A 145 -9.40 -0.17 -12.19
C VAL A 145 -10.26 0.58 -13.20
N THR A 146 -11.53 0.77 -12.85
CA THR A 146 -12.52 1.49 -13.66
C THR A 146 -12.10 2.94 -13.92
N GLY A 147 -11.62 3.66 -12.91
CA GLY A 147 -11.19 5.06 -13.06
C GLY A 147 -9.98 5.20 -13.99
N ILE A 148 -8.98 4.33 -13.85
CA ILE A 148 -7.80 4.30 -14.72
C ILE A 148 -8.19 3.95 -16.15
N GLU A 149 -9.02 2.92 -16.33
CA GLU A 149 -9.49 2.48 -17.64
C GLU A 149 -10.30 3.56 -18.36
N GLN A 150 -11.30 4.13 -17.70
CA GLN A 150 -12.14 5.19 -18.27
C GLN A 150 -11.31 6.40 -18.68
N TYR A 151 -10.40 6.85 -17.81
CA TYR A 151 -9.53 7.99 -18.10
C TYR A 151 -8.61 7.71 -19.29
N ALA A 152 -7.95 6.54 -19.33
CA ALA A 152 -7.07 6.16 -20.42
C ALA A 152 -7.81 6.05 -21.76
N ARG A 153 -8.99 5.43 -21.77
CA ARG A 153 -9.83 5.30 -22.97
C ARG A 153 -10.35 6.66 -23.46
N ALA A 154 -10.74 7.55 -22.55
CA ALA A 154 -11.17 8.92 -22.90
C ALA A 154 -10.05 9.73 -23.59
N LYS A 155 -8.78 9.41 -23.32
CA LYS A 155 -7.60 9.98 -23.99
C LYS A 155 -7.21 9.23 -25.28
N GLY A 156 -7.98 8.22 -25.69
CA GLY A 156 -7.73 7.43 -26.89
C GLY A 156 -6.58 6.41 -26.74
N HIS A 157 -6.29 5.95 -25.52
CA HIS A 157 -5.24 4.96 -25.27
C HIS A 157 -5.82 3.54 -25.16
N ASP A 158 -5.09 2.56 -25.71
CA ASP A 158 -5.39 1.14 -25.52
C ASP A 158 -5.14 0.75 -24.06
N VAL A 159 -6.09 0.04 -23.45
CA VAL A 159 -5.97 -0.48 -22.08
C VAL A 159 -5.93 -2.00 -22.10
N ARG A 160 -4.95 -2.58 -21.39
CA ARG A 160 -4.85 -4.02 -21.15
C ARG A 160 -4.99 -4.30 -19.66
N LEU A 161 -6.04 -5.03 -19.30
CA LEU A 161 -6.24 -5.55 -17.94
C LEU A 161 -5.56 -6.91 -17.77
N VAL A 162 -4.94 -7.13 -16.61
CA VAL A 162 -4.29 -8.40 -16.21
C VAL A 162 -4.66 -8.67 -14.75
N SER A 163 -5.32 -9.80 -14.48
CA SER A 163 -5.62 -10.23 -13.11
C SER A 163 -4.59 -11.26 -12.66
N LEU A 164 -3.86 -10.97 -11.57
CA LEU A 164 -2.95 -11.92 -10.95
C LEU A 164 -3.69 -12.99 -10.17
N ASP A 165 -4.84 -12.68 -9.57
CA ASP A 165 -5.63 -13.65 -8.80
C ASP A 165 -6.16 -14.80 -9.66
N GLU A 166 -6.31 -14.56 -10.97
CA GLU A 166 -6.69 -15.57 -11.96
C GLU A 166 -5.49 -16.35 -12.51
N GLN A 167 -4.29 -15.75 -12.54
CA GLN A 167 -3.14 -16.26 -13.30
C GLN A 167 -1.99 -16.80 -12.43
N PHE A 168 -1.83 -16.30 -11.20
CA PHE A 168 -0.69 -16.59 -10.32
C PHE A 168 -1.16 -16.81 -8.88
N ARG A 169 -1.01 -18.04 -8.38
CA ARG A 169 -1.17 -18.35 -6.95
C ARG A 169 0.15 -18.08 -6.24
N CYS A 170 0.45 -16.82 -5.98
CA CYS A 170 1.60 -16.44 -5.16
C CYS A 170 1.18 -16.29 -3.69
N GLY A 171 2.09 -16.70 -2.79
CA GLY A 171 1.91 -16.91 -1.35
C GLY A 171 0.85 -16.07 -0.63
N GLY A 172 0.06 -16.75 0.20
CA GLY A 172 -1.03 -16.16 0.97
C GLY A 172 -2.24 -17.08 0.99
N SER A 173 -3.11 -16.91 1.98
CA SER A 173 -4.34 -17.68 2.09
C SER A 173 -5.47 -16.99 1.33
N ARG A 174 -5.80 -17.48 0.14
CA ARG A 174 -7.00 -17.03 -0.60
C ARG A 174 -8.28 -17.28 0.21
N LYS A 175 -8.25 -18.34 1.04
CA LYS A 175 -9.35 -18.67 1.94
C LYS A 175 -9.53 -17.58 3.00
N TYR A 176 -8.43 -17.13 3.62
CA TYR A 176 -8.42 -16.03 4.58
C TYR A 176 -8.86 -14.73 3.93
N GLU A 177 -8.32 -14.40 2.74
CA GLU A 177 -8.71 -13.20 2.00
C GLU A 177 -10.22 -13.20 1.71
N GLN A 178 -10.73 -14.27 1.12
CA GLN A 178 -12.16 -14.39 0.82
C GLN A 178 -13.01 -14.33 2.09
N TRP A 179 -12.55 -14.94 3.18
CA TRP A 179 -13.20 -14.89 4.49
C TRP A 179 -13.29 -13.45 5.01
N VAL A 180 -12.19 -12.68 4.99
CA VAL A 180 -12.16 -11.27 5.39
C VAL A 180 -13.10 -10.43 4.51
N LEU A 181 -13.03 -10.58 3.18
CA LEU A 181 -13.87 -9.81 2.26
C LEU A 181 -15.36 -10.08 2.50
N ARG A 182 -15.74 -11.34 2.72
CA ARG A 182 -17.12 -11.73 3.03
C ARG A 182 -17.57 -11.24 4.40
N LEU A 183 -16.69 -11.32 5.41
CA LEU A 183 -16.95 -10.81 6.75
C LEU A 183 -17.22 -9.30 6.75
N LEU A 184 -16.49 -8.55 5.92
CA LEU A 184 -16.63 -7.10 5.74
C LEU A 184 -17.72 -6.70 4.72
N GLY A 185 -18.42 -7.65 4.09
CA GLY A 185 -19.43 -7.37 3.07
C GLY A 185 -18.87 -6.79 1.76
N LEU A 186 -17.58 -6.96 1.51
CA LEU A 186 -16.88 -6.52 0.29
C LEU A 186 -16.91 -7.58 -0.83
N ALA A 187 -17.40 -8.78 -0.54
CA ALA A 187 -17.63 -9.85 -1.48
C ALA A 187 -19.00 -10.50 -1.25
N ASP A 188 -19.57 -11.04 -2.33
CA ASP A 188 -20.87 -11.72 -2.29
C ASP A 188 -20.86 -12.96 -1.38
N GLY A 189 -22.05 -13.36 -0.93
CA GLY A 189 -22.26 -14.57 -0.14
C GLY A 189 -22.30 -14.36 1.38
N GLY A 190 -22.09 -13.14 1.87
CA GLY A 190 -22.18 -12.78 3.30
C GLY A 190 -21.14 -13.48 4.20
N PRO A 191 -21.09 -13.18 5.51
CA PRO A 191 -20.12 -13.76 6.42
C PRO A 191 -20.19 -15.29 6.46
N MET A 192 -19.04 -15.94 6.68
CA MET A 192 -18.93 -17.39 6.82
C MET A 192 -18.05 -17.73 8.04
N GLU A 193 -18.25 -18.92 8.60
CA GLU A 193 -17.38 -19.41 9.67
C GLU A 193 -15.95 -19.63 9.15
N TRP A 194 -14.96 -19.33 10.01
CA TRP A 194 -13.57 -19.66 9.76
C TRP A 194 -13.27 -21.07 10.24
N ASP A 195 -12.96 -21.97 9.30
CA ASP A 195 -12.64 -23.38 9.53
C ASP A 195 -11.13 -23.67 9.39
N GLY A 196 -10.29 -22.62 9.35
CA GLY A 196 -8.83 -22.75 9.33
C GLY A 196 -8.21 -22.80 7.93
N ASP A 197 -6.89 -22.56 7.89
CA ASP A 197 -6.05 -22.79 6.71
C ASP A 197 -4.69 -23.33 7.16
N GLN A 198 -4.01 -24.10 6.31
CA GLN A 198 -2.67 -24.62 6.58
C GLN A 198 -1.64 -23.49 6.66
N ASP A 199 -1.84 -22.43 5.87
CA ASP A 199 -0.91 -21.31 5.74
C ASP A 199 -1.24 -20.14 6.68
N PHE A 200 -2.43 -20.14 7.32
CA PHE A 200 -2.90 -19.02 8.14
C PHE A 200 -3.53 -19.49 9.46
N HIS A 201 -2.98 -18.97 10.56
CA HIS A 201 -3.54 -19.14 11.89
C HIS A 201 -4.34 -17.90 12.30
N LEU A 202 -5.62 -18.11 12.64
CA LEU A 202 -6.51 -17.06 13.14
C LEU A 202 -7.02 -17.47 14.53
N GLN A 203 -6.98 -16.53 15.46
CA GLN A 203 -7.47 -16.72 16.82
C GLN A 203 -8.10 -15.41 17.32
N LEU A 204 -9.16 -15.52 18.12
CA LEU A 204 -9.74 -14.40 18.85
C LEU A 204 -9.03 -14.24 20.19
N ALA A 205 -8.59 -13.02 20.51
CA ALA A 205 -8.16 -12.64 21.85
C ALA A 205 -9.30 -11.88 22.54
N HIS A 206 -9.52 -12.14 23.82
CA HIS A 206 -10.61 -11.50 24.59
C HIS A 206 -10.24 -10.12 25.12
N SER A 207 -8.95 -9.76 25.07
CA SER A 207 -8.44 -8.45 25.49
C SER A 207 -7.16 -8.07 24.75
N PRO A 208 -6.81 -6.77 24.66
CA PRO A 208 -5.54 -6.35 24.08
C PRO A 208 -4.33 -6.83 24.89
N GLN A 209 -4.45 -7.05 26.20
CA GLN A 209 -3.41 -7.64 27.05
C GLN A 209 -3.11 -9.09 26.64
N GLU A 210 -4.16 -9.90 26.45
CA GLU A 210 -4.02 -11.28 25.99
C GLU A 210 -3.40 -11.32 24.59
N LEU A 211 -3.86 -10.45 23.69
CA LEU A 211 -3.32 -10.32 22.35
C LEU A 211 -1.82 -9.99 22.37
N GLU A 212 -1.43 -8.98 23.14
CA GLU A 212 -0.03 -8.57 23.26
C GLU A 212 0.85 -9.66 23.88
N ALA A 213 0.38 -10.31 24.95
CA ALA A 213 1.10 -11.40 25.60
C ALA A 213 1.25 -12.62 24.68
N TYR A 214 0.24 -12.92 23.88
CA TYR A 214 0.33 -13.98 22.87
C TYR A 214 1.40 -13.65 21.84
N LEU A 215 1.40 -12.42 21.31
CA LEU A 215 2.33 -11.95 20.30
C LEU A 215 3.78 -11.85 20.83
N SER A 216 3.98 -11.47 22.10
CA SER A 216 5.33 -11.35 22.69
C SER A 216 6.05 -12.69 22.81
N ASN A 217 5.31 -13.81 22.79
CA ASN A 217 5.86 -15.16 22.86
C ASN A 217 6.08 -15.79 21.47
N LYS A 218 5.81 -15.07 20.38
CA LYS A 218 6.00 -15.59 19.02
C LYS A 218 7.44 -15.37 18.53
N SER A 219 7.97 -16.38 17.85
CA SER A 219 9.16 -16.23 17.03
C SER A 219 8.83 -15.47 15.74
N GLY A 220 9.76 -14.65 15.28
CA GLY A 220 9.58 -13.80 14.10
C GLY A 220 9.12 -12.39 14.46
N THR A 221 8.64 -11.66 13.46
CA THR A 221 8.14 -10.30 13.59
C THR A 221 6.65 -10.31 13.97
N ALA A 222 6.32 -9.69 15.11
CA ALA A 222 4.95 -9.55 15.57
C ALA A 222 4.58 -8.07 15.69
N ARG A 223 3.38 -7.69 15.26
CA ARG A 223 2.89 -6.30 15.36
C ARG A 223 1.44 -6.26 15.80
N MET A 224 1.09 -5.17 16.49
CA MET A 224 -0.28 -4.82 16.78
C MET A 224 -0.71 -3.69 15.86
N THR A 225 -1.92 -3.77 15.32
CA THR A 225 -2.52 -2.79 14.43
C THR A 225 -3.92 -2.43 14.90
N ALA A 226 -4.38 -1.25 14.53
CA ALA A 226 -5.73 -0.81 14.85
C ALA A 226 -6.31 0.11 13.76
N GLY A 227 -7.65 0.14 13.70
CA GLY A 227 -8.41 1.16 12.98
C GLY A 227 -8.19 2.56 13.59
N TYR A 228 -8.42 3.61 12.79
CA TYR A 228 -8.12 4.98 13.20
C TYR A 228 -9.27 5.61 14.01
N TYR A 229 -9.44 5.14 15.25
CA TYR A 229 -10.48 5.61 16.19
C TYR A 229 -9.93 6.56 17.27
N TRP A 230 -8.78 6.25 17.86
CA TRP A 230 -8.20 7.05 18.95
C TRP A 230 -7.47 8.29 18.44
N PRO A 231 -7.30 9.33 19.28
CA PRO A 231 -6.42 10.45 18.97
C PRO A 231 -5.02 9.97 18.59
N TRP A 232 -4.30 10.77 17.81
CA TRP A 232 -2.89 10.54 17.56
C TRP A 232 -2.15 11.83 17.85
N SER A 233 -1.56 11.91 19.05
CA SER A 233 -0.84 13.06 19.55
C SER A 233 0.57 13.12 18.96
N ASP A 234 1.17 14.31 18.97
CA ASP A 234 2.58 14.46 18.61
C ASP A 234 3.50 13.97 19.76
N PRO A 235 4.75 13.58 19.45
CA PRO A 235 5.74 13.26 20.47
C PRO A 235 5.89 14.36 21.52
N ARG A 236 6.16 13.95 22.75
CA ARG A 236 6.42 14.86 23.86
C ARG A 236 7.84 15.45 23.75
N PRO A 237 8.10 16.60 24.40
CA PRO A 237 9.43 17.22 24.40
C PRO A 237 10.56 16.37 25.01
N ASP A 238 10.22 15.31 25.76
CA ASP A 238 11.15 14.35 26.37
C ASP A 238 11.42 13.13 25.47
N ASP A 239 11.11 13.23 24.17
CA ASP A 239 11.27 12.16 23.17
C ASP A 239 10.48 10.88 23.49
N THR A 240 9.36 11.02 24.23
CA THR A 240 8.40 9.92 24.43
C THR A 240 7.15 10.09 23.57
N LEU A 241 6.43 8.98 23.36
CA LEU A 241 5.13 8.97 22.69
C LEU A 241 3.99 9.02 23.71
N VAL A 242 2.87 9.64 23.32
CA VAL A 242 1.65 9.63 24.12
C VAL A 242 0.93 8.29 23.92
N ASN A 243 0.50 7.66 25.00
CA ASN A 243 -0.34 6.46 24.95
C ASN A 243 -1.79 6.84 24.63
N ASP A 244 -2.04 7.23 23.38
CA ASP A 244 -3.38 7.68 22.97
C ASP A 244 -4.41 6.54 22.87
N ILE A 245 -3.96 5.31 22.60
CA ILE A 245 -4.84 4.15 22.54
C ILE A 245 -5.05 3.67 23.96
N VAL A 246 -6.27 3.85 24.46
CA VAL A 246 -6.68 3.48 25.82
C VAL A 246 -7.87 2.52 25.73
N ILE A 247 -7.70 1.32 26.29
CA ILE A 247 -8.72 0.26 26.33
C ILE A 247 -8.69 -0.34 27.74
N GLY A 248 -9.57 0.17 28.63
CA GLY A 248 -9.49 -0.13 30.06
C GLY A 248 -8.12 0.32 30.62
N ASP A 249 -7.43 -0.57 31.32
CA ASP A 249 -6.10 -0.31 31.87
C ASP A 249 -4.95 -0.48 30.87
N TRP A 250 -5.24 -1.05 29.69
CA TRP A 250 -4.22 -1.21 28.65
C TRP A 250 -4.08 0.07 27.85
N THR A 251 -2.84 0.51 27.71
CA THR A 251 -2.53 1.71 26.92
C THR A 251 -1.30 1.49 26.06
N ARG A 252 -1.31 1.99 24.83
CA ARG A 252 -0.16 1.99 23.94
C ARG A 252 -0.09 3.25 23.09
N PRO A 253 1.12 3.68 22.69
CA PRO A 253 1.25 4.71 21.69
C PRO A 253 0.97 4.15 20.30
N TRP A 254 0.53 5.03 19.41
CA TRP A 254 0.61 4.77 17.98
C TRP A 254 2.07 4.65 17.53
N ASN A 255 2.29 4.10 16.33
CA ASN A 255 3.56 4.22 15.64
C ASN A 255 3.97 5.70 15.48
N VAL A 256 5.27 5.96 15.29
CA VAL A 256 5.75 7.33 15.06
C VAL A 256 5.10 7.90 13.79
N LYS A 257 4.60 9.15 13.83
CA LYS A 257 3.97 9.82 12.68
C LYS A 257 4.95 10.09 11.53
N ASN A 258 6.18 10.44 11.90
CA ASN A 258 7.15 11.05 11.00
C ASN A 258 8.29 10.09 10.63
N ASP A 259 9.16 10.58 9.74
CA ASP A 259 10.35 9.85 9.26
C ASP A 259 11.55 9.90 10.21
N ARG A 260 11.40 10.51 11.38
CA ARG A 260 12.44 10.58 12.41
C ARG A 260 12.07 9.68 13.57
N ALA A 261 13.06 8.97 14.09
CA ALA A 261 12.93 8.24 15.34
C ALA A 261 12.58 9.21 16.49
N VAL A 262 11.92 8.67 17.52
CA VAL A 262 11.54 9.38 18.74
C VAL A 262 12.01 8.52 19.90
N GLY A 263 13.07 8.94 20.59
CA GLY A 263 13.76 8.10 21.56
C GLY A 263 14.16 6.75 20.94
N ASP A 264 13.74 5.66 21.58
CA ASP A 264 13.97 4.29 21.09
C ASP A 264 12.98 3.83 20.02
N TYR A 265 11.93 4.61 19.75
CA TYR A 265 10.91 4.24 18.77
C TYR A 265 11.39 4.49 17.33
N PRO A 266 11.30 3.48 16.44
CA PRO A 266 11.74 3.63 15.07
C PRO A 266 10.84 4.63 14.31
N PRO A 267 11.36 5.26 13.24
CA PRO A 267 10.54 6.08 12.36
C PRO A 267 9.42 5.23 11.72
N SER A 268 8.32 5.86 11.30
CA SER A 268 7.11 5.19 10.77
C SER A 268 7.40 4.10 9.72
N MET A 269 8.33 4.41 8.82
CA MET A 269 8.79 3.54 7.73
C MET A 269 9.54 2.26 8.18
N LEU A 270 9.99 2.20 9.43
CA LEU A 270 10.73 1.09 10.01
C LEU A 270 9.99 0.40 11.14
N TRP A 271 8.79 0.88 11.49
CA TRP A 271 7.94 0.34 12.54
C TRP A 271 7.74 -1.18 12.39
N ALA A 272 7.37 -1.65 11.20
CA ALA A 272 7.06 -3.06 10.96
C ALA A 272 8.29 -4.00 11.07
N SER A 273 9.51 -3.48 10.84
CA SER A 273 10.72 -4.30 10.74
C SER A 273 11.66 -4.21 11.94
N GLU A 274 11.74 -3.05 12.61
CA GLU A 274 12.71 -2.85 13.70
C GLU A 274 12.15 -3.34 15.04
N PRO A 275 12.96 -3.95 15.93
CA PRO A 275 12.47 -4.58 17.16
C PRO A 275 11.62 -3.66 18.05
N ASN A 276 12.03 -2.40 18.19
CA ASN A 276 11.34 -1.40 19.02
C ASN A 276 9.98 -0.93 18.47
N GLY A 277 9.55 -1.46 17.31
CA GLY A 277 8.21 -1.24 16.79
C GLY A 277 7.12 -2.05 17.50
N PHE A 278 7.46 -3.10 18.25
CA PHE A 278 6.48 -3.97 18.92
C PHE A 278 5.64 -3.21 19.98
N GLY A 279 6.26 -2.32 20.75
CA GLY A 279 5.59 -1.52 21.78
C GLY A 279 4.68 -0.41 21.24
N GLN A 280 4.43 -0.39 19.93
CA GLN A 280 3.59 0.60 19.26
C GLN A 280 2.48 -0.11 18.48
N VAL A 281 1.33 0.54 18.38
CA VAL A 281 0.26 0.09 17.50
C VAL A 281 0.36 0.78 16.15
N GLY A 282 0.43 0.00 15.07
CA GLY A 282 0.43 0.51 13.70
C GLY A 282 -0.96 0.96 13.29
N CYS A 283 -1.10 2.20 12.83
CA CYS A 283 -2.35 2.62 12.19
C CYS A 283 -2.48 1.98 10.80
N VAL A 284 -3.72 1.81 10.34
CA VAL A 284 -4.05 1.25 9.02
C VAL A 284 -3.29 1.94 7.87
N TYR A 285 -2.99 3.24 7.99
CA TYR A 285 -2.28 4.00 6.96
C TYR A 285 -0.78 3.70 6.87
N THR A 286 -0.18 3.23 7.97
CA THR A 286 1.24 2.85 8.03
C THR A 286 1.39 1.36 7.77
N ALA A 287 0.50 0.53 8.31
CA ALA A 287 0.56 -0.93 8.17
C ALA A 287 0.46 -1.39 6.70
N GLN A 288 -0.23 -0.63 5.85
CA GLN A 288 -0.35 -0.93 4.42
C GLN A 288 1.01 -1.02 3.73
N GLY A 289 1.25 -2.14 3.05
CA GLY A 289 2.48 -2.41 2.31
C GLY A 289 3.63 -2.95 3.19
N PHE A 290 3.38 -3.22 4.47
CA PHE A 290 4.30 -3.99 5.31
C PHE A 290 3.82 -5.43 5.47
N GLU A 291 4.79 -6.31 5.66
CA GLU A 291 4.60 -7.73 5.95
C GLU A 291 5.34 -8.06 7.25
N TYR A 292 4.75 -8.94 8.05
CA TYR A 292 5.31 -9.44 9.30
C TYR A 292 4.61 -10.77 9.64
N ASP A 293 5.29 -11.60 10.42
CA ASP A 293 4.90 -13.01 10.63
C ASP A 293 3.61 -13.14 11.45
N TRP A 294 3.36 -12.21 12.38
CA TRP A 294 2.19 -12.22 13.26
C TRP A 294 1.55 -10.84 13.40
N ASN A 295 0.24 -10.75 13.15
CA ASN A 295 -0.54 -9.54 13.37
C ASN A 295 -1.55 -9.73 14.50
N GLY A 296 -1.65 -8.75 15.39
CA GLY A 296 -2.83 -8.54 16.22
C GLY A 296 -3.63 -7.35 15.72
N VAL A 297 -4.90 -7.55 15.38
CA VAL A 297 -5.81 -6.48 14.97
C VAL A 297 -6.70 -6.11 16.14
N ILE A 298 -6.65 -4.85 16.56
CA ILE A 298 -7.61 -4.25 17.47
C ILE A 298 -8.69 -3.56 16.62
N LEU A 299 -9.93 -4.01 16.78
CA LEU A 299 -11.09 -3.34 16.21
C LEU A 299 -11.59 -2.31 17.24
N GLY A 300 -11.67 -1.05 16.81
CA GLY A 300 -12.20 0.03 17.63
C GLY A 300 -13.73 -0.01 17.71
N PRO A 301 -14.33 0.81 18.57
CA PRO A 301 -15.79 0.98 18.66
C PRO A 301 -16.45 1.52 17.39
N ASP A 302 -15.65 2.02 16.43
CA ASP A 302 -16.09 2.43 15.09
C ASP A 302 -16.53 1.27 14.19
N LEU A 303 -16.34 0.02 14.62
CA LEU A 303 -16.87 -1.16 13.97
C LEU A 303 -17.76 -1.95 14.94
N THR A 304 -19.01 -2.17 14.55
CA THR A 304 -19.99 -2.92 15.35
C THR A 304 -20.72 -3.95 14.49
N VAL A 305 -21.41 -4.89 15.13
CA VAL A 305 -22.20 -5.92 14.44
C VAL A 305 -23.69 -5.62 14.63
N ARG A 306 -24.43 -5.49 13.53
CA ARG A 306 -25.90 -5.40 13.52
C ARG A 306 -26.44 -6.41 12.51
N ASP A 307 -27.43 -7.21 12.94
CA ASP A 307 -28.05 -8.26 12.11
C ASP A 307 -27.04 -9.22 11.45
N GLY A 308 -25.97 -9.55 12.19
CA GLY A 308 -24.91 -10.43 11.71
C GLY A 308 -23.95 -9.80 10.68
N GLN A 309 -24.06 -8.50 10.42
CA GLN A 309 -23.17 -7.76 9.52
C GLN A 309 -22.30 -6.77 10.29
N ILE A 310 -21.04 -6.65 9.87
CA ILE A 310 -20.17 -5.57 10.35
C ILE A 310 -20.62 -4.27 9.70
N ILE A 311 -20.81 -3.25 10.53
CA ILE A 311 -21.14 -1.90 10.09
C ILE A 311 -20.18 -0.90 10.74
N THR A 312 -19.95 0.22 10.06
CA THR A 312 -19.18 1.33 10.61
C THR A 312 -20.07 2.23 11.45
N ASP A 313 -19.68 2.46 12.71
CA ASP A 313 -20.23 3.52 13.52
C ASP A 313 -19.40 4.80 13.32
N ARG A 314 -20.05 5.88 12.92
CA ARG A 314 -19.41 7.17 12.58
C ARG A 314 -19.72 8.26 13.59
N THR A 315 -20.44 7.93 14.67
CA THR A 315 -20.77 8.88 15.75
C THR A 315 -19.62 9.04 16.72
#